data_AF-W2T2C9-F1
#
_entry.id   AF-W2T2C9-F1
#
_cell.length_a   1.000
_cell.length_b   1.000
_cell.length_c   1.000
_cell.angle_alpha   90.00
_cell.angle_beta   90.00
_cell.angle_gamma   90.00
#
_symmetry.space_group_name_H-M   'P 1'
#
loop_
_entity.id
_entity.type
_entity.pdbx_description
1 polymer ?
#
loop_
_entity_poly.entity_id
_entity_poly.type
_entity_poly.pdbx_seq_one_letter_code
_entity_poly.pdbx_strand_id
1 'polypeptide(L)'
;MSTASDEPLITDNLESLKEGEVFVDSETGKKYRVKKTILPHYASSGPHGLGDPEDRTLRRIEADVIIPNRMNARIEKVECHDAYMDLVSCMREKGAVKGLKLCKPELSVFNHCKFLKFNDTEFREKITEEYLQERSEARRTGLSTRQRKIEEYRQWKKEHESS
;
A
#
# COMPACT_ATOMS: atom_id res chain seq x y z
N MET A 1 24.00 14.50 3.94
CA MET A 1 23.32 13.77 5.03
C MET A 1 22.53 14.80 5.80
N SER A 2 21.27 14.98 5.45
CA SER A 2 20.35 15.84 6.21
C SER A 2 19.25 14.95 6.72
N THR A 3 19.28 14.72 8.03
CA THR A 3 18.22 14.10 8.80
C THR A 3 16.98 14.99 8.70
N ALA A 4 16.05 14.62 7.82
CA ALA A 4 14.70 15.19 7.86
C ALA A 4 14.04 14.60 9.11
N SER A 5 13.95 15.42 10.15
CA SER A 5 13.27 15.12 11.40
C SER A 5 11.82 14.71 11.12
N ASP A 6 11.42 13.54 11.65
CA ASP A 6 10.04 13.05 11.72
C ASP A 6 9.20 13.89 12.72
N GLU A 7 9.20 15.22 12.58
CA GLU A 7 8.26 16.09 13.28
C GLU A 7 7.15 16.52 12.30
N PRO A 8 5.87 16.49 12.73
CA PRO A 8 4.78 16.99 11.91
C PRO A 8 5.08 18.45 11.55
N LEU A 9 5.06 18.76 10.25
CA LEU A 9 5.21 20.12 9.77
C LEU A 9 4.29 21.03 10.59
N ILE A 10 4.83 22.12 11.14
CA ILE A 10 4.09 23.13 11.93
C ILE A 10 2.80 23.59 11.20
N THR A 11 2.75 23.43 9.87
CA THR A 11 1.59 23.65 9.01
C THR A 11 0.35 22.82 9.33
N ASP A 12 0.44 21.73 10.09
CA ASP A 12 -0.73 20.90 10.43
C ASP A 12 -1.48 21.38 11.69
N ASN A 13 -0.87 22.24 12.53
CA ASN A 13 -1.56 22.89 13.65
C ASN A 13 -2.16 24.24 13.21
N LEU A 14 -3.28 24.15 12.49
CA LEU A 14 -4.00 25.31 11.90
C LEU A 14 -5.10 25.87 12.82
N GLU A 15 -5.15 25.47 14.09
CA GLU A 15 -6.23 25.87 15.01
C GLU A 15 -6.31 27.40 15.18
N SER A 16 -5.14 28.06 15.28
CA SER A 16 -5.04 29.51 15.50
C SER A 16 -5.17 30.36 14.24
N LEU A 17 -5.08 29.78 13.04
CA LEU A 17 -5.08 30.50 11.76
C LEU A 17 -6.48 30.55 11.14
N LYS A 18 -6.79 31.60 10.38
CA LYS A 18 -8.10 31.74 9.70
C LYS A 18 -8.10 31.05 8.34
N GLU A 19 -9.28 30.60 7.90
CA GLU A 19 -9.47 30.08 6.54
C GLU A 19 -8.99 31.10 5.50
N GLY A 20 -8.14 30.68 4.57
CA GLY A 20 -7.61 31.54 3.51
C GLY A 20 -6.42 32.43 3.91
N GLU A 21 -6.00 32.42 5.17
CA GLU A 21 -4.80 33.13 5.65
C GLU A 21 -3.53 32.57 4.98
N VAL A 22 -2.54 33.42 4.72
CA VAL A 22 -1.27 32.98 4.12
C VAL A 22 -0.27 32.78 5.24
N PHE A 23 0.00 31.53 5.58
CA PHE A 23 1.05 31.12 6.50
C PHE A 23 2.38 31.04 5.76
N VAL A 24 3.45 31.54 6.38
CA VAL A 24 4.81 31.40 5.86
C VAL A 24 5.56 30.47 6.81
N ASP A 25 6.00 29.35 6.29
CA ASP A 25 6.82 28.40 7.03
C ASP A 25 8.16 29.05 7.37
N SER A 26 8.50 29.08 8.66
CA SER A 26 9.73 29.69 9.19
C SER A 26 11.00 28.95 8.80
N GLU A 27 10.91 27.64 8.52
CA GLU A 27 12.06 26.80 8.19
C GLU A 27 12.27 26.73 6.67
N THR A 28 11.19 26.56 5.92
CA THR A 28 11.27 26.38 4.46
C THR A 28 11.07 27.66 3.66
N GLY A 29 10.56 28.73 4.29
CA GLY A 29 10.23 30.01 3.64
C GLY A 29 9.06 29.92 2.66
N LYS A 30 8.39 28.76 2.57
CA LYS A 30 7.29 28.53 1.64
C LYS A 30 6.01 29.16 2.16
N LYS A 31 5.23 29.75 1.24
CA LYS A 31 3.94 30.38 1.55
C LYS A 31 2.81 29.39 1.27
N TYR A 32 1.99 29.14 2.27
CA TYR A 32 0.84 28.24 2.21
C TYR A 32 -0.44 29.01 2.48
N ARG A 33 -1.47 28.78 1.68
CA ARG A 33 -2.82 29.28 2.00
C ARG A 33 -3.50 28.25 2.91
N VAL A 34 -3.90 28.69 4.10
CA VAL A 34 -4.59 27.89 5.10
C VAL A 34 -5.92 27.41 4.53
N LYS A 35 -6.11 26.08 4.53
CA LYS A 35 -7.37 25.41 4.21
C LYS A 35 -7.75 24.49 5.37
N LYS A 36 -8.88 24.75 6.01
CA LYS A 36 -9.43 23.93 7.10
C LYS A 36 -10.26 22.78 6.50
N THR A 37 -9.55 21.78 5.98
CA THR A 37 -10.15 20.54 5.51
C THR A 37 -10.26 19.53 6.65
N ILE A 38 -11.23 18.61 6.57
CA ILE A 38 -11.39 17.51 7.54
C ILE A 38 -10.17 16.56 7.49
N LEU A 39 -9.50 16.51 6.33
CA LEU A 39 -8.29 15.72 6.12
C LEU A 39 -7.04 16.59 6.34
N PRO A 40 -5.97 16.02 6.92
CA PRO A 40 -4.71 16.73 7.10
C PRO A 40 -4.04 17.03 5.76
N HIS A 41 -3.16 18.03 5.72
CA HIS A 41 -2.62 18.58 4.48
C HIS A 41 -1.94 17.50 3.64
N TYR A 42 -1.13 16.63 4.23
CA TYR A 42 -0.45 15.52 3.53
C TYR A 42 -1.40 14.50 2.89
N ALA A 43 -2.65 14.40 3.36
CA ALA A 43 -3.66 13.48 2.82
C ALA A 43 -4.44 14.05 1.63
N SER A 44 -4.52 15.39 1.52
CA SER A 44 -5.22 16.09 0.43
C SER A 44 -4.29 16.87 -0.51
N SER A 45 -2.97 16.79 -0.29
CA SER A 45 -1.94 17.43 -1.10
C SER A 45 -1.66 16.71 -2.42
N GLY A 46 -0.69 17.22 -3.16
CA GLY A 46 -0.17 16.60 -4.38
C GLY A 46 -0.87 17.07 -5.66
N PRO A 47 -0.32 16.69 -6.82
CA PRO A 47 -0.78 17.17 -8.14
C PRO A 47 -2.22 16.76 -8.46
N HIS A 48 -2.69 15.66 -7.90
CA HIS A 48 -4.04 15.12 -8.11
C HIS A 48 -4.92 15.13 -6.85
N GLY A 49 -4.48 15.77 -5.76
CA GLY A 49 -5.23 15.81 -4.50
C GLY A 49 -5.39 14.46 -3.80
N LEU A 50 -4.50 13.49 -4.09
CA LEU A 50 -4.49 12.13 -3.52
C LEU A 50 -3.51 11.97 -2.35
N GLY A 51 -2.90 13.08 -1.93
CA GLY A 51 -1.83 13.14 -0.95
C GLY A 51 -0.45 13.37 -1.59
N ASP A 52 0.53 13.65 -0.74
CA ASP A 52 1.91 13.90 -1.16
C ASP A 52 2.56 12.61 -1.72
N PRO A 53 3.08 12.60 -2.97
CA PRO A 53 3.80 11.46 -3.53
C PRO A 53 5.05 11.05 -2.73
N GLU A 54 5.68 11.99 -2.04
CA GLU A 54 6.94 11.74 -1.31
C GLU A 54 6.71 11.38 0.17
N ASP A 55 5.46 11.39 0.63
CA ASP A 55 5.08 10.95 1.97
C ASP A 55 5.31 9.43 2.11
N ARG A 56 6.22 9.05 3.02
CA ARG A 56 6.57 7.66 3.36
C ARG A 56 5.88 7.14 4.62
N THR A 57 5.03 7.95 5.26
CA THR A 57 4.33 7.53 6.48
C THR A 57 3.27 6.48 6.19
N LEU A 58 3.04 5.58 7.15
CA LEU A 58 1.96 4.61 7.07
C LEU A 58 0.79 5.05 7.93
N ARG A 59 -0.40 5.10 7.32
CA ARG A 59 -1.66 5.26 8.02
C ARG A 59 -1.98 3.97 8.77
N ARG A 60 -2.70 4.07 9.88
CA ARG A 60 -3.09 2.90 10.70
C ARG A 60 -3.74 1.78 9.88
N ILE A 61 -4.65 2.13 8.98
CA ILE A 61 -5.30 1.16 8.09
C ILE A 61 -4.29 0.47 7.16
N GLU A 62 -3.27 1.18 6.71
CA GLU A 62 -2.24 0.61 5.83
C GLU A 62 -1.37 -0.38 6.59
N ALA A 63 -0.91 0.02 7.79
CA ALA A 63 -0.07 -0.79 8.67
C ALA A 63 -0.77 -2.04 9.21
N ASP A 64 -2.05 -1.93 9.56
CA ASP A 64 -2.79 -2.99 10.27
C ASP A 64 -3.60 -3.89 9.35
N VAL A 65 -3.96 -3.41 8.15
CA VAL A 65 -4.86 -4.14 7.24
C VAL A 65 -4.23 -4.35 5.87
N ILE A 66 -3.81 -3.28 5.20
CA ILE A 66 -3.38 -3.38 3.79
C ILE A 66 -2.09 -4.19 3.65
N ILE A 67 -1.06 -3.86 4.43
CA ILE A 67 0.23 -4.56 4.39
C ILE A 67 0.07 -6.03 4.81
N PRO A 68 -0.59 -6.35 5.94
CA PRO A 68 -0.91 -7.74 6.30
C PRO A 68 -1.65 -8.52 5.20
N ASN A 69 -2.63 -7.91 4.55
CA ASN A 69 -3.37 -8.56 3.47
C ASN A 69 -2.48 -8.82 2.24
N ARG A 70 -1.59 -7.88 1.89
CA ARG A 70 -0.61 -8.07 0.82
C ARG A 70 0.41 -9.16 1.16
N MET A 71 0.90 -9.19 2.40
CA MET A 71 1.77 -10.25 2.89
C MET A 71 1.09 -11.62 2.75
N ASN A 72 -0.15 -11.77 3.21
CA ASN A 72 -0.92 -13.01 3.07
C ASN A 72 -1.07 -13.43 1.60
N ALA A 73 -1.44 -12.49 0.72
CA ALA A 73 -1.58 -12.78 -0.70
C ALA A 73 -0.25 -13.21 -1.35
N ARG A 74 0.88 -12.63 -0.91
CA ARG A 74 2.21 -13.03 -1.39
C ARG A 74 2.64 -14.39 -0.85
N ILE A 75 2.34 -14.68 0.42
CA ILE A 75 2.59 -15.97 1.06
C ILE A 75 1.85 -17.08 0.30
N GLU A 76 0.57 -16.90 0.01
CA GLU A 76 -0.26 -17.90 -0.66
C GLU A 76 0.14 -18.12 -2.13
N LYS A 77 0.58 -17.07 -2.82
CA LYS A 77 0.91 -17.12 -4.25
C LYS A 77 2.34 -17.51 -4.56
N VAL A 78 3.29 -17.24 -3.65
CA VAL A 78 4.73 -17.36 -3.93
C VAL A 78 5.45 -18.11 -2.83
N GLU A 79 5.48 -17.60 -1.60
CA GLU A 79 6.38 -18.12 -0.56
C GLU A 79 5.99 -19.52 -0.06
N CYS A 80 4.71 -19.76 0.16
CA CYS A 80 4.15 -21.02 0.66
C CYS A 80 3.18 -21.63 -0.38
N HIS A 81 3.46 -21.40 -1.67
CA HIS A 81 2.56 -21.78 -2.75
C HIS A 81 2.31 -23.29 -2.77
N ASP A 82 3.36 -24.10 -2.66
CA ASP A 82 3.25 -25.56 -2.74
C ASP A 82 2.37 -26.11 -1.60
N ALA A 83 2.66 -25.73 -0.35
CA ALA A 83 1.85 -26.12 0.81
C ALA A 83 0.39 -25.63 0.71
N TYR A 84 0.17 -24.45 0.13
CA TYR A 84 -1.17 -23.94 -0.14
C TYR A 84 -1.89 -24.78 -1.21
N MET A 85 -1.21 -25.16 -2.28
CA MET A 85 -1.75 -25.99 -3.36
C MET A 85 -2.05 -27.42 -2.90
N ASP A 86 -1.26 -27.99 -2.00
CA ASP A 86 -1.53 -29.28 -1.37
C ASP A 86 -2.83 -29.23 -0.56
N LEU A 87 -3.01 -28.17 0.24
CA LEU A 87 -4.24 -27.94 0.98
C LEU A 87 -5.44 -27.76 0.05
N VAL A 88 -5.31 -26.96 -1.02
CA VAL A 88 -6.36 -26.77 -2.02
C VAL A 88 -6.72 -28.08 -2.70
N SER A 89 -5.73 -28.91 -3.04
CA SER A 89 -5.93 -30.22 -3.67
C SER A 89 -6.67 -31.17 -2.75
N CYS A 90 -6.27 -31.27 -1.48
CA CYS A 90 -6.99 -32.06 -0.48
C CYS A 90 -8.45 -31.58 -0.31
N MET A 91 -8.67 -30.27 -0.20
CA MET A 91 -10.01 -29.69 -0.06
C MET A 91 -10.89 -29.97 -1.29
N ARG A 92 -10.29 -29.97 -2.49
CA ARG A 92 -10.98 -30.31 -3.75
C ARG A 92 -11.36 -31.78 -3.83
N GLU A 93 -10.49 -32.68 -3.39
CA GLU A 93 -10.73 -34.12 -3.42
C GLU A 93 -11.74 -34.59 -2.36
N LYS A 94 -11.60 -34.11 -1.12
CA LYS A 94 -12.45 -34.55 0.00
C LYS A 94 -13.79 -33.81 0.08
N GLY A 95 -13.92 -32.70 -0.66
CA GLY A 95 -15.09 -31.82 -0.67
C GLY A 95 -15.19 -30.95 0.59
N ALA A 96 -15.86 -29.80 0.47
CA ALA A 96 -15.84 -28.73 1.49
C ALA A 96 -16.24 -29.18 2.91
N VAL A 97 -17.22 -30.08 3.04
CA VAL A 97 -17.77 -30.50 4.34
C VAL A 97 -16.82 -31.45 5.09
N LYS A 98 -16.22 -32.43 4.39
CA LYS A 98 -15.30 -33.41 5.01
C LYS A 98 -13.85 -32.92 5.00
N GLY A 99 -13.48 -32.12 4.02
CA GLY A 99 -12.13 -31.54 3.85
C GLY A 99 -11.66 -30.75 5.07
N LEU A 100 -12.55 -29.98 5.71
CA LEU A 100 -12.21 -29.24 6.93
C LEU A 100 -11.67 -30.11 8.08
N LYS A 101 -12.10 -31.38 8.16
CA LYS A 101 -11.61 -32.32 9.18
C LYS A 101 -10.44 -33.16 8.68
N LEU A 102 -10.49 -33.58 7.42
CA LEU A 102 -9.53 -34.53 6.85
C LEU A 102 -8.24 -33.85 6.38
N CYS A 103 -8.30 -32.59 5.94
CA CYS A 103 -7.16 -31.82 5.43
C CYS A 103 -6.43 -31.01 6.51
N LYS A 104 -6.60 -31.38 7.78
CA LYS A 104 -5.88 -30.80 8.91
C LYS A 104 -4.35 -30.91 8.81
N PRO A 105 -3.75 -32.03 8.33
CA PRO A 105 -2.30 -32.11 8.24
C PRO A 105 -1.74 -31.12 7.20
N GLU A 106 -2.34 -31.04 6.02
CA GLU A 106 -1.95 -30.08 4.97
C GLU A 106 -2.13 -28.64 5.45
N LEU A 107 -3.24 -28.36 6.16
CA LEU A 107 -3.49 -27.06 6.78
C LEU A 107 -2.42 -26.71 7.83
N SER A 108 -1.96 -27.67 8.63
CA SER A 108 -0.91 -27.46 9.62
C SER A 108 0.43 -27.08 8.96
N VAL A 109 0.78 -27.76 7.86
CA VAL A 109 2.00 -27.46 7.09
C VAL A 109 1.92 -26.04 6.51
N PHE A 110 0.80 -25.69 5.87
CA PHE A 110 0.59 -24.34 5.35
C PHE A 110 0.63 -23.27 6.44
N ASN A 111 -0.06 -23.49 7.57
CA ASN A 111 -0.07 -22.55 8.69
C ASN A 111 1.31 -22.36 9.31
N HIS A 112 2.13 -23.41 9.36
CA HIS A 112 3.51 -23.30 9.85
C HIS A 112 4.35 -22.41 8.92
N CYS A 113 4.32 -22.66 7.61
CA CYS A 113 5.01 -21.82 6.63
C CYS A 113 4.53 -20.35 6.69
N LYS A 114 3.21 -20.16 6.72
CA LYS A 114 2.57 -18.85 6.84
C LYS A 114 3.01 -18.11 8.11
N PHE A 115 3.04 -18.80 9.25
CA PHE A 115 3.47 -18.21 10.52
C PHE A 115 4.92 -17.73 10.46
N LEU A 116 5.83 -18.54 9.92
CA LEU A 116 7.25 -18.15 9.80
C LEU A 116 7.41 -16.91 8.93
N LYS A 117 6.79 -16.89 7.74
CA LYS A 117 6.89 -15.76 6.81
C LYS A 117 6.16 -14.51 7.28
N PHE A 118 5.03 -14.65 7.96
CA PHE A 118 4.27 -13.49 8.43
C PHE A 118 4.98 -12.76 9.58
N ASN A 119 5.78 -13.46 10.38
CA ASN A 119 6.59 -12.87 11.45
C ASN A 119 7.99 -12.42 10.99
N ASP A 120 8.32 -12.60 9.72
CA ASP A 120 9.57 -12.14 9.14
C ASP A 120 9.52 -10.61 8.92
N THR A 121 10.40 -9.88 9.60
CA THR A 121 10.48 -8.42 9.53
C THR A 121 10.96 -7.93 8.17
N GLU A 122 11.95 -8.60 7.56
CA GLU A 122 12.47 -8.23 6.24
C GLU A 122 11.39 -8.42 5.17
N PHE A 123 10.60 -9.48 5.30
CA PHE A 123 9.46 -9.71 4.42
C PHE A 123 8.40 -8.59 4.55
N ARG A 124 8.08 -8.19 5.78
CA ARG A 124 7.14 -7.07 6.02
C ARG A 124 7.67 -5.76 5.44
N GLU A 125 8.95 -5.45 5.63
CA GLU A 125 9.60 -4.25 5.09
C GLU A 125 9.55 -4.21 3.56
N LYS A 126 9.88 -5.32 2.91
CA LYS A 126 9.83 -5.44 1.44
C LYS A 126 8.42 -5.16 0.89
N ILE A 127 7.39 -5.78 1.47
CA ILE A 127 6.00 -5.58 1.05
C ILE A 127 5.53 -4.15 1.33
N THR A 128 6.03 -3.55 2.42
CA THR A 128 5.78 -2.15 2.76
C THR A 128 6.37 -1.22 1.70
N GLU A 129 7.62 -1.44 1.28
CA GLU A 129 8.26 -0.63 0.25
C GLU A 129 7.55 -0.74 -1.10
N GLU A 130 7.18 -1.96 -1.50
CA GLU A 130 6.39 -2.20 -2.71
C GLU A 130 5.05 -1.43 -2.66
N TYR A 131 4.38 -1.41 -1.49
CA TYR A 131 3.16 -0.64 -1.30
C TYR A 131 3.37 0.88 -1.38
N LEU A 132 4.41 1.39 -0.71
CA LEU A 132 4.74 2.82 -0.70
C LEU A 132 5.09 3.32 -2.10
N GLN A 133 5.85 2.52 -2.87
CA GLN A 133 6.19 2.84 -4.25
C GLN A 133 4.94 2.93 -5.13
N GLU A 134 4.06 1.93 -5.08
CA GLU A 134 2.79 1.96 -5.83
C GLU A 134 1.92 3.16 -5.42
N ARG A 135 1.86 3.48 -4.13
CA ARG A 135 1.12 4.63 -3.61
C ARG A 135 1.70 5.95 -4.11
N SER A 136 3.02 6.10 -4.06
CA SER A 136 3.74 7.29 -4.55
C SER A 136 3.43 7.53 -6.03
N GLU A 137 3.52 6.48 -6.84
CA GLU A 137 3.22 6.59 -8.27
C GLU A 137 1.75 6.90 -8.52
N ALA A 138 0.81 6.28 -7.79
CA ALA A 138 -0.62 6.58 -7.92
C ALA A 138 -0.93 8.03 -7.54
N ARG A 139 -0.26 8.59 -6.51
CA ARG A 139 -0.37 10.01 -6.14
C ARG A 139 0.26 10.93 -7.19
N ARG A 140 1.34 10.50 -7.85
CA ARG A 140 2.03 11.25 -8.90
C ARG A 140 1.27 11.30 -10.22
N THR A 141 0.69 10.17 -10.64
CA THR A 141 0.02 10.05 -11.96
C THR A 141 -1.50 10.17 -11.88
N GLY A 142 -2.09 10.03 -10.69
CA GLY A 142 -3.55 9.96 -10.51
C GLY A 142 -4.16 8.63 -10.96
N LEU A 143 -3.35 7.64 -11.34
CA LEU A 143 -3.80 6.37 -11.91
C LEU A 143 -3.39 5.19 -11.05
N SER A 144 -4.32 4.26 -10.82
CA SER A 144 -4.00 2.98 -10.18
C SER A 144 -3.07 2.12 -11.06
N THR A 145 -2.33 1.20 -10.45
CA THR A 145 -1.46 0.25 -11.16
C THR A 145 -2.19 -0.48 -12.30
N ARG A 146 -3.47 -0.82 -12.11
CA ARG A 146 -4.29 -1.47 -13.14
C ARG A 146 -4.62 -0.51 -14.30
N GLN A 147 -4.98 0.74 -14.00
CA GLN A 147 -5.28 1.74 -15.04
C GLN A 147 -4.05 2.03 -15.89
N ARG A 148 -2.88 2.20 -15.26
CA ARG A 148 -1.62 2.41 -15.99
C ARG A 148 -1.30 1.27 -16.94
N LYS A 149 -1.39 0.02 -16.49
CA LYS A 149 -1.19 -1.15 -17.37
C LYS A 149 -2.16 -1.19 -18.55
N ILE A 150 -3.42 -0.79 -18.33
CA ILE A 150 -4.42 -0.70 -19.41
C ILE A 150 -4.06 0.42 -20.39
N GLU A 151 -3.60 1.56 -19.91
CA GLU A 151 -3.16 2.68 -20.76
C GLU A 151 -1.91 2.35 -21.57
N GLU A 152 -0.91 1.74 -20.93
CA GLU A 152 0.30 1.20 -21.59
C GLU A 152 -0.08 0.22 -22.69
N TYR A 153 -1.00 -0.73 -22.41
CA TYR A 153 -1.49 -1.66 -23.42
C TYR A 153 -2.23 -0.95 -24.57
N ARG A 154 -3.05 0.08 -24.27
CA ARG A 154 -3.75 0.88 -25.29
C ARG A 154 -2.76 1.65 -26.16
N GLN A 155 -1.69 2.20 -25.58
CA GLN A 155 -0.64 2.88 -26.32
C GLN A 155 0.12 1.91 -27.22
N TRP A 156 0.59 0.79 -26.66
CA TRP A 156 1.23 -0.28 -27.41
C TRP A 156 0.38 -0.75 -28.60
N LYS A 157 -0.93 -0.96 -28.37
CA LYS A 157 -1.86 -1.38 -29.43
C LYS A 157 -1.95 -0.34 -30.55
N LYS A 158 -2.05 0.95 -30.21
CA LYS A 158 -2.10 2.03 -31.22
C LYS A 158 -0.84 2.06 -32.08
N GLU A 159 0.33 1.90 -31.47
CA GLU A 159 1.60 1.90 -32.20
C GLU A 159 1.69 0.73 -33.19
N HIS A 160 1.25 -0.46 -32.79
CA HIS A 160 1.39 -1.69 -33.57
C HIS A 160 0.24 -1.95 -34.56
N GLU A 161 -0.92 -1.31 -34.39
CA GLU A 161 -2.05 -1.37 -35.33
C GLU A 161 -1.97 -0.24 -36.38
N SER A 162 -1.10 0.76 -36.15
CA SER A 162 -0.81 1.86 -37.09
C SER A 162 0.40 1.62 -38.01
N SER A 163 1.09 0.49 -37.84
CA SER A 163 2.16 -0.02 -38.73
C SER A 163 1.62 -1.13 -39.61
#